data_AF-A0A7S3BB68-F1
#
_entry.id   AF-A0A7S3BB68-F1
#
_cell.length_a   1.000
_cell.length_b   1.000
_cell.length_c   1.000
_cell.angle_alpha   90.00
_cell.angle_beta   90.00
_cell.angle_gamma   90.00
#
_symmetry.space_group_name_H-M   'P 1'
#
loop_
_entity.id
_entity.type
_entity.pdbx_description
1 polymer ?
#
loop_
_entity_poly.entity_id
_entity_poly.type
_entity_poly.pdbx_seq_one_letter_code
_entity_poly.pdbx_strand_id
1 'polypeptide(L)'
;QRRRCMGVLLHGDAAFAGQGVVFETLGLADLHDYTTGGTVHLIVNNQIGFTTTPHESRSSRYCTDVAKTIGAPIFHVNGDDVEAVIRVCEVAADFRQRFGRDAVVDVVCYRRHGHQEADNPMFTQPIMYTAIKAHPPVLELYSKALIDAGVTDAAHVDMVRQSILSEYSREFELRNEKGLPPESSALQIKALPQTGVPEGLLRELGRVLTDLPTSLEPHR
;
A
#
# COMPACT_ATOMS: atom_id res chain seq x y z
N GLN A 1 9.77 3.13 -21.25
CA GLN A 1 9.99 2.81 -19.81
C GLN A 1 8.91 3.49 -18.97
N ARG A 2 8.19 2.74 -18.12
CA ARG A 2 7.06 3.21 -17.31
C ARG A 2 7.56 3.90 -16.02
N ARG A 3 8.13 5.10 -16.16
CA ARG A 3 8.88 5.81 -15.08
C ARG A 3 8.24 7.09 -14.56
N ARG A 4 7.14 7.56 -15.16
CA ARG A 4 6.47 8.82 -14.77
C ARG A 4 5.41 8.62 -13.67
N CYS A 5 4.87 7.41 -13.58
CA CYS A 5 3.90 7.03 -12.56
C CYS A 5 4.48 5.87 -11.75
N MET A 6 4.24 5.85 -10.45
CA MET A 6 4.64 4.78 -9.54
C MET A 6 3.43 4.32 -8.74
N GLY A 7 3.18 3.02 -8.74
CA GLY A 7 2.20 2.41 -7.84
C GLY A 7 2.79 2.28 -6.44
N VAL A 8 1.96 2.59 -5.44
CA VAL A 8 2.24 2.31 -4.03
C VAL A 8 1.08 1.50 -3.50
N LEU A 9 1.36 0.31 -2.95
CA LEU A 9 0.33 -0.57 -2.38
C LEU A 9 0.60 -0.79 -0.90
N LEU A 10 -0.42 -0.57 -0.07
CA LEU A 10 -0.36 -0.81 1.36
C LEU A 10 -1.05 -2.14 1.69
N HIS A 11 -0.44 -2.90 2.60
CA HIS A 11 -0.94 -4.20 3.01
C HIS A 11 -0.83 -4.38 4.53
N GLY A 12 -1.69 -5.21 5.10
CA GLY A 12 -1.47 -5.80 6.42
C GLY A 12 -0.67 -7.10 6.31
N ASP A 13 0.12 -7.45 7.32
CA ASP A 13 0.99 -8.64 7.31
C ASP A 13 0.23 -9.95 7.04
N ALA A 14 -0.88 -10.17 7.74
CA ALA A 14 -1.67 -11.40 7.58
C ALA A 14 -2.32 -11.50 6.20
N ALA A 15 -2.85 -10.39 5.66
CA ALA A 15 -3.47 -10.36 4.35
C ALA A 15 -2.45 -10.54 3.23
N PHE A 16 -1.27 -9.90 3.34
CA PHE A 16 -0.20 -10.00 2.35
C PHE A 16 0.30 -11.45 2.20
N ALA A 17 0.44 -12.17 3.31
CA ALA A 17 0.87 -13.56 3.29
C ALA A 17 -0.24 -14.56 2.93
N GLY A 18 -1.51 -14.24 3.26
CA GLY A 18 -2.61 -15.20 3.19
C GLY A 18 -3.50 -15.11 1.96
N GLN A 19 -3.56 -13.98 1.26
CA GLN A 19 -4.45 -13.80 0.11
C GLN A 19 -3.76 -14.17 -1.21
N GLY A 20 -4.27 -15.17 -1.91
CA GLY A 20 -3.70 -15.66 -3.19
C GLY A 20 -3.58 -14.59 -4.28
N VAL A 21 -4.48 -13.60 -4.29
CA VAL A 21 -4.43 -12.48 -5.23
C VAL A 21 -3.14 -11.65 -5.11
N VAL A 22 -2.47 -11.66 -3.95
CA VAL A 22 -1.17 -11.00 -3.77
C VAL A 22 -0.11 -11.71 -4.60
N PHE A 23 -0.03 -13.04 -4.51
CA PHE A 23 0.88 -13.85 -5.33
C PHE A 23 0.59 -13.68 -6.82
N GLU A 24 -0.69 -13.77 -7.22
CA GLU A 24 -1.10 -13.59 -8.61
C GLU A 24 -0.70 -12.22 -9.16
N THR A 25 -0.93 -11.15 -8.38
CA THR A 25 -0.61 -9.77 -8.78
C THR A 25 0.90 -9.55 -8.89
N LEU A 26 1.69 -10.07 -7.94
CA LEU A 26 3.16 -10.04 -8.03
C LEU A 26 3.64 -10.73 -9.31
N GLY A 27 3.03 -11.86 -9.69
CA GLY A 27 3.34 -12.58 -10.93
C GLY A 27 3.16 -11.75 -12.21
N LEU A 28 2.38 -10.67 -12.17
CA LEU A 28 2.18 -9.74 -13.29
C LEU A 28 3.29 -8.68 -13.42
N ALA A 29 4.16 -8.55 -12.42
CA ALA A 29 5.09 -7.42 -12.27
C ALA A 29 6.10 -7.26 -13.43
N ASP A 30 6.43 -8.34 -14.15
CA ASP A 30 7.40 -8.34 -15.27
C ASP A 30 6.82 -8.84 -16.60
N LEU A 31 5.49 -9.05 -16.68
CA LEU A 31 4.84 -9.43 -17.93
C LEU A 31 4.69 -8.19 -18.83
N HIS A 32 5.05 -8.31 -20.12
CA HIS A 32 5.16 -7.18 -21.06
C HIS A 32 3.96 -6.22 -21.04
N ASP A 33 2.75 -6.78 -21.12
CA ASP A 33 1.50 -6.05 -21.21
C ASP A 33 0.91 -5.64 -19.85
N TYR A 34 1.39 -6.19 -18.75
CA TYR A 34 0.85 -5.94 -17.39
C TYR A 34 1.78 -5.13 -16.50
N THR A 35 3.09 -5.22 -16.71
CA THR A 35 4.07 -4.56 -15.84
C THR A 35 3.84 -3.06 -15.79
N THR A 36 3.80 -2.50 -14.59
CA THR A 36 3.66 -1.05 -14.34
C THR A 36 5.03 -0.36 -14.21
N GLY A 37 6.13 -1.07 -14.46
CA GLY A 37 7.48 -0.58 -14.20
C GLY A 37 7.88 -0.64 -12.73
N GLY A 38 7.35 -1.61 -12.00
CA GLY A 38 7.59 -1.81 -10.57
C GLY A 38 6.62 -1.08 -9.66
N THR A 39 6.27 -1.70 -8.55
CA THR A 39 5.40 -1.18 -7.49
C THR A 39 6.15 -1.18 -6.15
N VAL A 40 5.97 -0.13 -5.34
CA VAL A 40 6.48 -0.12 -3.96
C VAL A 40 5.39 -0.67 -3.05
N HIS A 41 5.68 -1.77 -2.35
CA HIS A 41 4.78 -2.42 -1.41
C HIS A 41 5.17 -2.02 0.01
N LEU A 42 4.25 -1.41 0.75
CA LEU A 42 4.41 -1.07 2.16
C LEU A 42 3.56 -2.04 2.99
N ILE A 43 4.21 -2.82 3.83
CA ILE A 43 3.54 -3.76 4.73
C ILE A 43 3.51 -3.16 6.12
N VAL A 44 2.32 -2.90 6.63
CA VAL A 44 2.09 -2.50 8.02
C VAL A 44 2.04 -3.78 8.85
N ASN A 45 3.21 -4.22 9.27
CA ASN A 45 3.39 -5.46 10.00
C ASN A 45 3.27 -5.23 11.50
N ASN A 46 2.02 -5.09 11.94
CA ASN A 46 1.67 -4.95 13.35
C ASN A 46 1.67 -6.28 14.12
N GLN A 47 2.13 -7.36 13.46
CA GLN A 47 2.35 -8.69 14.00
C GLN A 47 1.06 -9.39 14.46
N ILE A 48 -0.13 -8.98 13.99
CA ILE A 48 -1.40 -9.63 14.33
C ILE A 48 -2.50 -9.39 13.29
N GLY A 49 -3.08 -10.48 12.76
CA GLY A 49 -4.26 -10.43 11.91
C GLY A 49 -5.54 -10.68 12.71
N PHE A 50 -6.33 -9.65 13.01
CA PHE A 50 -7.46 -9.75 13.94
C PHE A 50 -7.01 -10.25 15.33
N THR A 51 -7.22 -11.53 15.64
CA THR A 51 -6.75 -12.24 16.85
C THR A 51 -5.65 -13.25 16.55
N THR A 52 -5.36 -13.51 15.28
CA THR A 52 -4.47 -14.58 14.80
C THR A 52 -3.01 -14.13 14.81
N THR A 53 -2.14 -14.97 15.37
CA THR A 53 -0.71 -14.67 15.49
C THR A 53 0.04 -14.94 14.17
N PRO A 54 1.25 -14.39 14.00
CA PRO A 54 2.12 -14.65 12.84
C PRO A 54 2.39 -16.13 12.55
N HIS A 55 2.51 -16.94 13.60
CA HIS A 55 2.76 -18.38 13.47
C HIS A 55 1.56 -19.16 12.92
N GLU A 56 0.36 -18.60 13.05
CA GLU A 56 -0.89 -19.19 12.59
C GLU A 56 -1.34 -18.61 11.24
N SER A 57 -0.82 -17.45 10.84
CA SER A 57 -1.20 -16.77 9.60
C SER A 57 -0.33 -17.12 8.39
N ARG A 58 0.86 -17.69 8.60
CA ARG A 58 1.80 -18.02 7.51
C ARG A 58 2.73 -19.18 7.87
N SER A 59 3.25 -19.83 6.84
CA SER A 59 4.16 -20.98 6.96
C SER A 59 5.65 -20.63 6.81
N SER A 60 6.00 -19.35 6.82
CA SER A 60 7.36 -18.84 6.61
C SER A 60 7.73 -17.78 7.64
N ARG A 61 9.00 -17.36 7.64
CA ARG A 61 9.55 -16.44 8.65
C ARG A 61 8.90 -15.06 8.57
N TYR A 62 8.87 -14.49 7.37
CA TYR A 62 8.41 -13.12 7.14
C TYR A 62 7.10 -13.10 6.37
N CYS A 63 6.22 -12.14 6.70
CA CYS A 63 4.99 -11.92 5.93
C CYS A 63 5.29 -11.57 4.47
N THR A 64 6.48 -11.05 4.19
CA THR A 64 6.96 -10.65 2.87
C THR A 64 7.55 -11.75 2.01
N ASP A 65 7.65 -12.99 2.50
CA ASP A 65 8.31 -14.09 1.78
C ASP A 65 7.63 -14.41 0.43
N VAL A 66 6.34 -14.08 0.26
CA VAL A 66 5.63 -14.20 -1.03
C VAL A 66 6.30 -13.39 -2.15
N ALA A 67 6.94 -12.26 -1.82
CA ALA A 67 7.62 -11.40 -2.78
C ALA A 67 8.94 -12.01 -3.31
N LYS A 68 9.46 -13.07 -2.66
CA LYS A 68 10.63 -13.81 -3.15
C LYS A 68 10.33 -14.55 -4.45
N THR A 69 9.06 -14.83 -4.74
CA THR A 69 8.63 -15.53 -5.97
C THR A 69 9.00 -14.76 -7.24
N ILE A 70 9.04 -13.42 -7.16
CA ILE A 70 9.48 -12.53 -8.24
C ILE A 70 10.89 -11.96 -8.03
N GLY A 71 11.59 -12.41 -6.98
CA GLY A 71 12.91 -11.93 -6.60
C GLY A 71 12.97 -10.42 -6.35
N ALA A 72 11.92 -9.85 -5.74
CA ALA A 72 11.91 -8.43 -5.33
C ALA A 72 12.84 -8.23 -4.11
N PRO A 73 13.55 -7.09 -4.00
CA PRO A 73 14.22 -6.72 -2.76
C PRO A 73 13.19 -6.50 -1.64
N ILE A 74 13.55 -6.97 -0.45
CA ILE A 74 12.74 -6.88 0.76
C ILE A 74 13.58 -6.17 1.81
N PHE A 75 13.03 -5.09 2.37
CA PHE A 75 13.64 -4.34 3.45
C PHE A 75 12.78 -4.49 4.70
N HIS A 76 13.39 -4.93 5.80
CA HIS A 76 12.72 -4.99 7.10
C HIS A 76 13.22 -3.83 7.95
N VAL A 77 12.30 -3.04 8.50
CA VAL A 77 12.63 -1.84 9.27
C VAL A 77 11.79 -1.76 10.53
N ASN A 78 12.41 -1.30 11.62
CA ASN A 78 11.72 -1.08 12.89
C ASN A 78 10.85 0.18 12.78
N GLY A 79 9.54 0.05 13.02
CA GLY A 79 8.60 1.16 13.00
C GLY A 79 8.80 2.20 14.10
N ASP A 80 9.54 1.86 15.16
CA ASP A 80 9.91 2.82 16.22
C ASP A 80 11.07 3.74 15.80
N ASP A 81 11.80 3.40 14.72
CA ASP A 81 12.88 4.21 14.14
C ASP A 81 12.39 4.93 12.89
N VAL A 82 11.84 6.14 13.09
CA VAL A 82 11.21 6.95 12.05
C VAL A 82 12.20 7.29 10.92
N GLU A 83 13.46 7.60 11.26
CA GLU A 83 14.48 7.95 10.27
C GLU A 83 14.88 6.76 9.42
N ALA A 84 15.04 5.58 10.03
CA ALA A 84 15.29 4.35 9.28
C ALA A 84 14.14 4.00 8.34
N VAL A 85 12.88 4.19 8.77
CA VAL A 85 11.70 3.97 7.91
C VAL A 85 11.73 4.89 6.70
N ILE A 86 11.99 6.19 6.90
CA ILE A 86 12.14 7.17 5.81
C ILE A 86 13.24 6.70 4.85
N ARG A 87 14.40 6.36 5.39
CA ARG A 87 15.56 5.96 4.59
C ARG A 87 15.29 4.71 3.74
N VAL A 88 14.62 3.71 4.31
CA VAL A 88 14.27 2.49 3.58
C VAL A 88 13.24 2.76 2.49
N CYS A 89 12.25 3.63 2.75
CA CYS A 89 11.29 4.06 1.74
C CYS A 89 11.96 4.80 0.57
N GLU A 90 12.94 5.68 0.84
CA GLU A 90 13.75 6.33 -0.20
C GLU A 90 14.49 5.30 -1.05
N VAL A 91 15.18 4.34 -0.41
CA VAL A 91 15.93 3.28 -1.09
C VAL A 91 15.02 2.42 -1.96
N ALA A 92 13.82 2.08 -1.47
CA ALA A 92 12.83 1.31 -2.24
C ALA A 92 12.33 2.09 -3.46
N ALA A 93 12.04 3.39 -3.31
CA ALA A 93 11.64 4.25 -4.41
C ALA A 93 12.75 4.41 -5.46
N ASP A 94 13.99 4.62 -5.01
CA ASP A 94 15.17 4.72 -5.88
C ASP A 94 15.44 3.41 -6.62
N PHE A 95 15.35 2.27 -5.94
CA PHE A 95 15.46 0.94 -6.56
C PHE A 95 14.41 0.78 -7.66
N ARG A 96 13.14 1.07 -7.34
CA ARG A 96 12.05 1.00 -8.31
C ARG A 96 12.32 1.90 -9.51
N GLN A 97 12.75 3.14 -9.29
CA GLN A 97 13.00 4.10 -10.37
C GLN A 97 14.16 3.68 -11.28
N ARG A 98 15.22 3.10 -10.69
CA ARG A 98 16.40 2.64 -11.41
C ARG A 98 16.11 1.36 -12.20
N PHE A 99 15.53 0.36 -11.56
CA PHE A 99 15.41 -1.00 -12.11
C PHE A 99 14.05 -1.34 -12.70
N GLY A 100 12.99 -0.56 -12.41
CA GLY A 100 11.65 -0.80 -12.93
C GLY A 100 11.00 -2.08 -12.40
N ARG A 101 11.35 -2.49 -11.18
CA ARG A 101 10.88 -3.72 -10.52
C ARG A 101 10.28 -3.41 -9.16
N ASP A 102 9.44 -4.31 -8.67
CA ASP A 102 8.80 -4.18 -7.37
C ASP A 102 9.84 -4.13 -6.24
N ALA A 103 9.51 -3.42 -5.17
CA ALA A 103 10.29 -3.38 -3.93
C ALA A 103 9.35 -3.45 -2.73
N VAL A 104 9.72 -4.22 -1.70
CA VAL A 104 8.89 -4.43 -0.52
C VAL A 104 9.55 -3.86 0.72
N VAL A 105 8.81 -3.06 1.47
CA VAL A 105 9.20 -2.49 2.76
C VAL A 105 8.27 -3.06 3.83
N ASP A 106 8.84 -3.88 4.71
CA ASP A 106 8.20 -4.46 5.88
C ASP A 106 8.45 -3.57 7.10
N VAL A 107 7.45 -2.76 7.46
CA VAL A 107 7.50 -1.90 8.64
C VAL A 107 6.99 -2.70 9.83
N VAL A 108 7.93 -3.22 10.63
CA VAL A 108 7.63 -4.01 11.82
C VAL A 108 7.19 -3.06 12.93
N CYS A 109 5.93 -3.16 13.33
CA CYS A 109 5.31 -2.27 14.30
C CYS A 109 4.37 -3.05 15.23
N TYR A 110 3.43 -2.37 15.88
CA TYR A 110 2.43 -2.96 16.76
C TYR A 110 1.07 -2.29 16.62
N ARG A 111 0.00 -2.97 17.03
CA ARG A 111 -1.35 -2.40 17.10
C ARG A 111 -1.68 -2.03 18.56
N ARG A 112 -1.86 -0.73 18.83
CA ARG A 112 -2.06 -0.22 20.20
C ARG A 112 -3.37 -0.69 20.84
N HIS A 113 -4.43 -0.74 20.04
CA HIS A 113 -5.78 -1.14 20.45
C HIS A 113 -6.15 -2.50 19.84
N GLY A 114 -7.37 -2.97 20.12
CA GLY A 114 -7.93 -4.15 19.48
C GLY A 114 -8.01 -4.03 17.95
N HIS A 115 -8.58 -5.03 17.28
CA HIS A 115 -8.74 -4.94 15.83
C HIS A 115 -9.62 -3.76 15.43
N GLN A 116 -10.65 -3.52 16.25
CA GLN A 116 -11.34 -2.25 16.38
C GLN A 116 -11.07 -1.67 17.78
N GLU A 117 -11.29 -0.37 17.97
CA GLU A 117 -10.98 0.34 19.22
C GLU A 117 -11.81 -0.15 20.41
N ALA A 118 -13.01 -0.67 20.15
CA ALA A 118 -13.89 -1.25 21.15
C ALA A 118 -13.56 -2.71 21.51
N ASP A 119 -12.72 -3.38 20.72
CA ASP A 119 -12.34 -4.77 20.97
C ASP A 119 -11.34 -4.84 22.13
N ASN A 120 -11.49 -5.87 22.97
CA ASN A 120 -10.49 -6.18 23.99
C ASN A 120 -9.54 -7.31 23.52
N PRO A 121 -8.32 -6.98 23.08
CA PRO A 121 -7.40 -7.97 22.54
C PRO A 121 -6.74 -8.84 23.61
N MET A 122 -6.85 -8.49 24.90
CA MET A 122 -6.29 -9.29 26.00
C MET A 122 -6.94 -10.67 26.11
N PHE A 123 -8.13 -10.87 25.54
CA PHE A 123 -8.80 -12.18 25.55
C PHE A 123 -8.07 -13.24 24.73
N THR A 124 -7.32 -12.83 23.70
CA THR A 124 -6.63 -13.75 22.79
C THR A 124 -5.12 -13.59 22.85
N GLN A 125 -4.61 -12.37 22.98
CA GLN A 125 -3.17 -12.08 22.92
C GLN A 125 -2.65 -11.31 24.15
N PRO A 126 -2.84 -11.82 25.38
CA PRO A 126 -2.54 -11.07 26.61
C PRO A 126 -1.06 -10.71 26.76
N ILE A 127 -0.13 -11.62 26.44
CA ILE A 127 1.32 -11.39 26.60
C ILE A 127 1.78 -10.22 25.71
N MET A 128 1.35 -10.22 24.45
CA MET A 128 1.68 -9.18 23.49
C MET A 128 1.14 -7.82 23.93
N TYR A 129 -0.13 -7.77 24.34
CA TYR A 129 -0.74 -6.50 24.73
C TYR A 129 -0.26 -5.98 26.10
N THR A 130 0.20 -6.85 27.01
CA THR A 130 0.94 -6.40 28.20
C THR A 130 2.22 -5.67 27.81
N ALA A 131 2.99 -6.20 26.85
CA ALA A 131 4.20 -5.54 26.36
C ALA A 131 3.89 -4.21 25.64
N ILE A 132 2.89 -4.20 24.74
CA ILE A 132 2.46 -2.99 24.01
C ILE A 132 1.99 -1.89 24.97
N LYS A 133 1.27 -2.25 26.05
CA LYS A 133 0.79 -1.28 27.04
C LYS A 133 1.95 -0.62 27.81
N ALA A 134 3.04 -1.36 28.03
CA ALA A 134 4.24 -0.85 28.71
C ALA A 134 5.16 -0.05 27.77
N HIS A 135 4.97 -0.15 26.46
CA HIS A 135 5.81 0.51 25.46
C HIS A 135 5.33 1.95 25.18
N PRO A 136 6.22 2.97 25.22
CA PRO A 136 5.86 4.34 24.88
C PRO A 136 5.42 4.47 23.41
N PRO A 137 4.46 5.35 23.07
CA PRO A 137 4.12 5.64 21.69
C PRO A 137 5.33 6.12 20.85
N VAL A 138 5.38 5.72 19.57
CA VAL A 138 6.43 6.15 18.62
C VAL A 138 6.64 7.66 18.58
N LEU A 139 5.56 8.45 18.65
CA LEU A 139 5.66 9.91 18.70
C LEU A 139 6.43 10.40 19.93
N GLU A 140 6.22 9.79 21.10
CA GLU A 140 6.94 10.16 22.32
C GLU A 140 8.41 9.76 22.23
N LEU A 141 8.71 8.58 21.70
CA LEU A 141 10.09 8.11 21.49
C LEU A 141 10.86 9.03 20.56
N TYR A 142 10.29 9.37 19.40
CA TYR A 142 10.95 10.21 18.42
C TYR A 142 11.06 11.67 18.88
N SER A 143 10.01 12.22 19.51
CA SER A 143 10.07 13.57 20.08
C SER A 143 11.16 13.67 21.14
N LYS A 144 11.27 12.66 22.02
CA LYS A 144 12.33 12.60 23.02
C LYS A 144 13.72 12.56 22.36
N ALA A 145 13.91 11.74 21.33
CA ALA A 145 15.18 11.67 20.61
C ALA A 145 15.59 13.02 20.01
N LEU A 146 14.66 13.75 19.40
CA LEU A 146 14.94 15.07 18.82
C LEU A 146 15.25 16.13 19.88
N ILE A 147 14.57 16.10 21.02
CA ILE A 147 14.84 17.01 22.15
C ILE A 147 16.21 16.70 22.76
N ASP A 148 16.51 15.43 23.00
CA ASP A 148 17.80 14.99 23.54
C ASP A 148 18.95 15.35 22.58
N ALA A 149 18.70 15.36 21.26
CA ALA A 149 19.63 15.80 20.22
C ALA A 149 19.72 17.34 20.05
N GLY A 150 18.89 18.11 20.76
CA GLY A 150 18.86 19.58 20.66
C GLY A 150 18.32 20.12 19.34
N VAL A 151 17.63 19.29 18.55
CA VAL A 151 17.03 19.68 17.26
C VAL A 151 15.75 20.48 17.47
N THR A 152 15.03 20.20 18.55
CA THR A 152 13.79 20.88 18.95
C THR A 152 13.64 20.90 20.47
N ASP A 153 12.57 21.49 20.99
CA ASP A 153 12.23 21.49 22.42
C ASP A 153 10.79 21.03 22.67
N ALA A 154 10.46 20.77 23.94
CA ALA A 154 9.14 20.27 24.32
C ALA A 154 8.01 21.27 23.98
N ALA A 155 8.28 22.58 24.09
CA ALA A 155 7.29 23.61 23.79
C ALA A 155 6.93 23.61 22.30
N HIS A 156 7.91 23.41 21.42
CA HIS A 156 7.71 23.27 19.99
C HIS A 156 6.89 22.01 19.68
N VAL A 157 7.23 20.86 20.26
CA VAL A 157 6.49 19.60 20.05
C VAL A 157 5.02 19.76 20.45
N ASP A 158 4.74 20.37 21.60
CA ASP A 158 3.37 20.63 22.05
C ASP A 158 2.64 21.62 21.16
N MET A 159 3.30 22.67 20.69
CA MET A 159 2.75 23.64 19.75
C MET A 159 2.32 22.95 18.43
N VAL A 160 3.16 22.10 17.85
CA VAL A 160 2.83 21.35 16.62
C VAL A 160 1.64 20.43 16.85
N ARG A 161 1.62 19.72 17.98
CA ARG A 161 0.49 18.85 18.35
C ARG A 161 -0.82 19.63 18.47
N GLN A 162 -0.80 20.79 19.12
CA GLN A 162 -1.99 21.64 19.27
C GLN A 162 -2.45 22.19 17.92
N SER A 163 -1.53 22.56 17.04
CA SER A 163 -1.86 23.02 15.68
C SER A 163 -2.63 21.94 14.90
N ILE A 164 -2.15 20.69 14.91
CA ILE A 164 -2.81 19.57 14.22
C ILE A 164 -4.21 19.32 14.80
N LEU A 165 -4.34 19.32 16.13
CA LEU A 165 -5.65 19.13 16.78
C LEU A 165 -6.62 20.26 16.45
N SER A 166 -6.15 21.50 16.41
CA SER A 166 -6.96 22.66 16.01
C SER A 166 -7.44 22.55 14.57
N GLU A 167 -6.59 22.07 13.66
CA GLU A 167 -6.99 21.80 12.27
C GLU A 167 -8.06 20.72 12.18
N TYR A 168 -7.92 19.62 12.93
CA TYR A 168 -8.95 18.57 12.97
C TYR A 168 -10.29 19.07 13.51
N SER A 169 -10.28 19.87 14.59
CA SER A 169 -11.50 20.48 15.12
C SER A 169 -12.16 21.40 14.10
N ARG A 170 -11.37 22.25 13.43
CA ARG A 170 -11.88 23.17 12.40
C ARG A 170 -12.55 22.42 11.25
N GLU A 171 -11.90 21.37 10.72
CA GLU A 171 -12.48 20.58 9.62
C GLU A 171 -13.72 19.79 10.04
N PHE A 172 -13.76 19.31 11.29
CA PHE A 172 -14.95 18.66 11.85
C PHE A 172 -16.16 19.60 11.93
N GLU A 173 -15.95 20.83 12.39
CA GLU A 173 -16.98 21.87 12.44
C GLU A 173 -17.49 22.22 11.03
N LEU A 174 -16.58 22.49 10.09
CA LEU A 174 -16.92 22.77 8.69
C LEU A 174 -17.71 21.63 8.03
N ARG A 175 -17.39 20.38 8.38
CA ARG A 175 -18.09 19.19 7.88
C ARG A 175 -19.52 19.12 8.40
N ASN A 176 -19.73 19.39 9.68
CA ASN A 176 -21.06 19.41 10.27
C ASN A 176 -21.94 20.49 9.64
N GLU A 177 -21.35 21.62 9.22
CA GLU A 177 -22.07 22.70 8.53
C GLU A 177 -22.40 22.38 7.06
N LYS A 178 -21.47 21.77 6.32
CA LYS A 178 -21.58 21.60 4.86
C LYS A 178 -22.31 20.33 4.40
N GLY A 179 -22.57 19.36 5.30
CA GLY A 179 -23.19 18.08 4.94
C GLY A 179 -22.28 17.20 4.05
N LEU A 180 -22.78 16.02 3.64
CA LEU A 180 -22.03 15.11 2.74
C LEU A 180 -21.84 15.72 1.34
N PRO A 181 -20.68 15.55 0.66
CA PRO A 181 -20.62 15.86 -0.76
C PRO A 181 -21.70 15.04 -1.48
N PRO A 182 -22.29 15.57 -2.56
CA PRO A 182 -23.23 14.79 -3.35
C PRO A 182 -22.55 13.48 -3.79
N GLU A 183 -23.26 12.36 -3.66
CA GLU A 183 -22.79 11.10 -4.22
C GLU A 183 -22.43 11.33 -5.68
N SER A 184 -21.24 10.86 -6.09
CA SER A 184 -20.87 10.84 -7.49
C SER A 184 -21.99 10.12 -8.24
N SER A 185 -22.62 10.80 -9.20
CA SER A 185 -23.73 10.23 -9.96
C SER A 185 -23.31 8.86 -10.47
N ALA A 186 -23.96 7.80 -9.97
CA ALA A 186 -23.84 6.49 -10.54
C ALA A 186 -24.00 6.62 -12.06
N LEU A 187 -23.12 5.97 -12.83
CA LEU A 187 -23.22 5.90 -14.28
C LEU A 187 -24.66 5.52 -14.63
N GLN A 188 -25.47 6.51 -15.01
CA GLN A 188 -26.82 6.26 -15.47
C GLN A 188 -26.67 5.40 -16.72
N ILE A 189 -27.21 4.19 -16.68
CA ILE A 189 -27.30 3.33 -17.86
C ILE A 189 -28.19 4.08 -18.84
N LYS A 190 -27.56 4.82 -19.76
CA LYS A 190 -28.25 5.46 -20.88
C LYS A 190 -28.84 4.37 -21.76
N ALA A 191 -29.89 4.72 -22.51
CA ALA A 191 -30.46 3.86 -23.54
C ALA A 191 -29.35 3.23 -24.41
N LEU A 192 -29.60 2.00 -24.89
CA LEU A 192 -28.65 1.26 -25.73
C LEU A 192 -28.12 2.19 -26.85
N PRO A 193 -26.81 2.45 -26.88
CA PRO A 193 -26.25 3.32 -27.91
C PRO A 193 -26.42 2.65 -29.28
N GLN A 194 -26.66 3.46 -30.30
CA GLN A 194 -26.60 2.98 -31.68
C GLN A 194 -25.14 2.66 -32.02
N THR A 195 -24.80 1.37 -32.09
CA THR A 195 -23.43 0.86 -32.34
C THR A 195 -23.15 0.55 -33.80
N GLY A 196 -24.14 0.76 -34.69
CA GLY A 196 -24.00 0.51 -36.12
C GLY A 196 -22.97 1.43 -36.77
N VAL A 197 -22.19 0.88 -37.69
CA VAL A 197 -21.18 1.60 -38.48
C VAL A 197 -21.41 1.40 -39.98
N PRO A 198 -20.91 2.30 -40.85
CA PRO A 198 -21.05 2.14 -42.30
C PRO A 198 -20.40 0.86 -42.81
N GLU A 199 -21.03 0.21 -43.79
CA GLU A 199 -20.53 -1.03 -44.40
C GLU A 199 -19.12 -0.87 -44.99
N GLY A 200 -18.83 0.28 -45.60
CA GLY A 200 -17.51 0.57 -46.17
C GLY A 200 -16.39 0.45 -45.12
N LEU A 201 -16.63 0.93 -43.89
CA LEU A 201 -15.69 0.82 -42.78
C LEU A 201 -15.48 -0.63 -42.35
N LEU A 202 -16.55 -1.44 -42.32
CA LEU A 202 -16.44 -2.86 -42.00
C LEU A 202 -15.59 -3.61 -43.04
N ARG A 203 -15.74 -3.29 -44.33
CA ARG A 203 -14.95 -3.89 -45.42
C ARG A 203 -13.48 -3.48 -45.33
N GLU A 204 -13.20 -2.23 -44.99
CA GLU A 204 -11.85 -1.73 -44.79
C GLU A 204 -11.15 -2.44 -43.62
N LEU A 205 -11.81 -2.52 -42.45
CA LEU A 205 -11.27 -3.22 -41.28
C LEU A 205 -10.97 -4.70 -41.58
N GLY A 206 -11.86 -5.38 -42.33
CA GLY A 206 -11.64 -6.76 -42.74
C GLY A 206 -10.36 -6.94 -43.58
N ARG A 207 -10.04 -5.99 -44.48
CA ARG A 207 -8.78 -6.01 -45.24
C ARG A 207 -7.58 -5.79 -44.34
N VAL A 208 -7.62 -4.78 -43.47
CA VAL A 208 -6.50 -4.47 -42.54
C VAL A 208 -6.20 -5.65 -41.61
N LEU A 209 -7.22 -6.36 -41.12
CA LEU A 209 -7.04 -7.52 -40.24
C LEU A 209 -6.42 -8.74 -40.94
N THR A 210 -6.50 -8.81 -42.27
CA THR A 210 -6.06 -9.95 -43.08
C THR A 210 -4.84 -9.65 -43.96
N ASP A 211 -4.40 -8.40 -44.01
CA ASP A 211 -3.20 -7.97 -44.73
C ASP A 211 -1.95 -8.25 -43.90
N LEU A 212 -1.25 -9.34 -44.24
CA LEU A 212 -0.06 -9.79 -43.53
C LEU A 212 1.21 -9.19 -44.16
N PRO A 213 2.22 -8.81 -43.37
CA PRO A 213 3.51 -8.38 -43.91
C PRO A 213 4.10 -9.43 -44.85
N THR A 214 4.70 -9.00 -45.96
CA THR A 214 5.31 -9.91 -46.96
C THR A 214 6.44 -10.78 -46.39
N SER A 215 7.01 -10.39 -45.25
CA SER A 215 8.03 -11.15 -44.52
C SER A 215 7.49 -12.24 -43.60
N LEU A 216 6.16 -12.34 -43.43
CA LEU A 216 5.52 -13.31 -42.55
C LEU A 216 4.96 -14.47 -43.39
N GLU A 217 5.43 -15.69 -43.15
CA GLU A 217 4.82 -16.90 -43.73
C GLU A 217 3.70 -17.39 -42.80
N PRO A 218 2.41 -17.27 -43.19
CA PRO A 218 1.31 -17.72 -42.35
C PRO A 218 1.27 -19.25 -42.26
N HIS A 219 0.75 -19.73 -41.13
CA HIS A 219 0.41 -21.13 -40.98
C HIS A 219 -0.59 -21.53 -42.08
N ARG A 220 -0.31 -22.66 -42.76
CA ARG A 220 -1.16 -23.22 -43.82
C ARG A 220 -2.32 -24.03 -43.27
#